data_AF-A0A642V4D7-F1
#
_entry.id   AF-A0A642V4D7-F1
#
_cell.length_a   1.000
_cell.length_b   1.000
_cell.length_c   1.000
_cell.angle_alpha   90.00
_cell.angle_beta   90.00
_cell.angle_gamma   90.00
#
_symmetry.space_group_name_H-M   'P 1'
#
loop_
_entity.id
_entity.type
_entity.pdbx_description
1 polymer ?
#
loop_
_entity_poly.entity_id
_entity_poly.type
_entity_poly.pdbx_seq_one_letter_code
_entity_poly.pdbx_strand_id
1 'polypeptide(L)'
;MKAVINAVAPLILDEASSVRETLLELLRALPPQSVEPHSSLIMLYVHSAMTHLTPEVRADSTRFLDYLVDVAPAEVARLSFLKTLNCFFPLFGWPLEDSSATALNSRVTLAASAVTTGLSFGAKASKAKITHLQSLDKLLSMALDSAWAESNSSACLFHPDTSKFLLTETPTPYLSLELFTSKASQITVTEDLNDRVAAIKSTYLIPLKRGLDESLKNGGQPGRIAKNILSTLDSLD
;
A
#
# COMPACT_ATOMS: atom_id res chain seq x y z
N MET A 1 18.86 6.32 -14.79
CA MET A 1 17.46 6.22 -14.35
C MET A 1 17.16 7.05 -13.09
N LYS A 2 17.94 6.91 -12.00
CA LYS A 2 17.75 7.64 -10.73
C LYS A 2 17.39 9.14 -10.84
N ALA A 3 18.16 9.91 -11.61
CA ALA A 3 17.91 11.35 -11.77
C ALA A 3 16.53 11.66 -12.37
N VAL A 4 16.09 10.83 -13.33
CA VAL A 4 14.78 10.98 -13.98
C VAL A 4 13.67 10.64 -12.98
N ILE A 5 13.75 9.51 -12.27
CA ILE A 5 12.73 9.13 -11.28
C ILE A 5 12.63 10.16 -10.16
N ASN A 6 13.76 10.68 -9.68
CA ASN A 6 13.77 11.74 -8.67
C ASN A 6 13.09 13.03 -9.16
N ALA A 7 13.18 13.35 -10.44
CA ALA A 7 12.55 14.53 -11.02
C ALA A 7 11.05 14.33 -11.29
N VAL A 8 10.63 13.13 -11.68
CA VAL A 8 9.23 12.86 -12.07
C VAL A 8 8.35 12.34 -10.93
N ALA A 9 8.90 11.72 -9.89
CA ALA A 9 8.12 11.22 -8.75
C ALA A 9 7.27 12.29 -8.04
N PRO A 10 7.71 13.55 -7.87
CA PRO A 10 6.86 14.62 -7.34
C PRO A 10 5.61 14.91 -8.17
N LEU A 11 5.62 14.62 -9.48
CA LEU A 11 4.50 14.87 -10.40
C LEU A 11 3.28 13.98 -10.11
N ILE A 12 3.40 12.99 -9.21
CA ILE A 12 2.24 12.24 -8.68
C ILE A 12 1.27 13.20 -7.95
N LEU A 13 1.80 14.26 -7.36
CA LEU A 13 1.04 15.29 -6.64
C LEU A 13 0.60 16.45 -7.54
N ASP A 14 0.84 16.36 -8.85
CA ASP A 14 0.46 17.43 -9.78
C ASP A 14 -1.06 17.64 -9.79
N GLU A 15 -1.49 18.90 -9.90
CA GLU A 15 -2.90 19.25 -9.90
C GLU A 15 -3.62 18.78 -11.17
N ALA A 16 -2.92 18.78 -12.31
CA ALA A 16 -3.49 18.40 -13.59
C ALA A 16 -3.57 16.87 -13.75
N SER A 17 -4.79 16.36 -13.96
CA SER A 17 -5.03 14.93 -14.19
C SER A 17 -4.25 14.38 -15.39
N SER A 18 -4.10 15.18 -16.46
CA SER A 18 -3.36 14.77 -17.65
C SER A 18 -1.88 14.52 -17.37
N VAL A 19 -1.25 15.32 -16.52
CA VAL A 19 0.15 15.14 -16.12
C VAL A 19 0.32 13.83 -15.34
N ARG A 20 -0.59 13.54 -14.41
CA ARG A 20 -0.59 12.28 -13.65
C ARG A 20 -0.80 11.07 -14.56
N GLU A 21 -1.69 11.17 -15.54
CA GLU A 21 -1.93 10.09 -16.51
C GLU A 21 -0.71 9.83 -17.38
N THR A 22 -0.11 10.86 -17.97
CA THR A 22 1.12 10.72 -18.76
C THR A 22 2.30 10.24 -17.92
N LEU A 23 2.40 10.64 -16.66
CA LEU A 23 3.40 10.11 -15.74
C LEU A 23 3.24 8.61 -15.53
N LEU A 24 2.01 8.14 -15.33
CA LEU A 24 1.73 6.71 -15.15
C LEU A 24 2.08 5.91 -16.42
N GLU A 25 1.81 6.47 -17.61
CA GLU A 25 2.22 5.88 -18.88
C GLU A 25 3.73 5.83 -19.04
N LEU A 26 4.43 6.91 -18.67
CA LEU A 26 5.89 6.95 -18.67
C LEU A 26 6.46 5.87 -17.75
N LEU A 27 5.94 5.74 -16.53
CA LEU A 27 6.37 4.70 -15.59
C LEU A 27 6.16 3.29 -16.17
N ARG A 28 5.01 3.05 -16.82
CA ARG A 28 4.73 1.77 -17.49
C ARG A 28 5.63 1.48 -18.69
N ALA A 29 6.14 2.51 -19.35
CA ALA A 29 7.08 2.35 -20.47
C ALA A 29 8.50 2.01 -20.02
N LEU A 30 8.83 2.20 -18.73
CA LEU A 30 10.15 1.90 -18.19
C LEU A 30 10.31 0.40 -17.87
N PRO A 31 11.53 -0.15 -18.02
CA PRO A 31 11.81 -1.51 -17.57
C PRO A 31 11.55 -1.67 -16.06
N PRO A 32 10.85 -2.73 -15.61
CA PRO A 32 10.56 -2.98 -14.19
C PRO A 32 11.80 -2.93 -13.29
N GLN A 33 12.92 -3.52 -13.74
CA GLN A 33 14.19 -3.58 -13.01
C GLN A 33 14.81 -2.19 -12.77
N SER A 34 14.42 -1.20 -13.58
CA SER A 34 14.89 0.18 -13.44
C SER A 34 14.05 1.00 -12.45
N VAL A 35 12.85 0.54 -12.11
CA VAL A 35 11.89 1.24 -11.23
C VAL A 35 11.92 0.65 -9.82
N GLU A 36 12.08 -0.66 -9.69
CA GLU A 36 12.13 -1.39 -8.42
C GLU A 36 13.08 -0.77 -7.36
N PRO A 37 14.33 -0.36 -7.70
CA PRO A 37 15.24 0.26 -6.72
C PRO A 37 14.77 1.63 -6.21
N HIS A 38 13.78 2.23 -6.86
CA HIS A 38 13.22 3.53 -6.52
C HIS A 38 11.81 3.43 -5.92
N SER A 39 11.31 2.21 -5.68
CA SER A 39 9.99 1.94 -5.11
C SER A 39 9.73 2.73 -3.83
N SER A 40 10.70 2.82 -2.90
CA SER A 40 10.54 3.57 -1.65
C SER A 40 10.27 5.06 -1.85
N LEU A 41 10.93 5.68 -2.84
CA LEU A 41 10.73 7.09 -3.16
C LEU A 41 9.36 7.31 -3.80
N ILE A 42 8.96 6.44 -4.72
CA ILE A 42 7.66 6.54 -5.40
C ILE A 42 6.54 6.30 -4.36
N MET A 43 6.68 5.30 -3.49
CA MET A 43 5.75 5.04 -2.39
C MET A 43 5.58 6.23 -1.45
N LEU A 44 6.64 6.98 -1.17
CA LEU A 44 6.54 8.21 -0.36
C LEU A 44 5.57 9.22 -0.99
N TYR A 45 5.70 9.45 -2.30
CA TYR A 45 4.80 10.35 -3.03
C TYR A 45 3.39 9.77 -3.18
N VAL A 46 3.26 8.46 -3.34
CA VAL A 46 1.96 7.76 -3.33
C VAL A 46 1.24 7.94 -1.99
N HIS A 47 1.92 7.72 -0.86
CA HIS A 47 1.34 7.96 0.47
C HIS A 47 0.92 9.41 0.66
N SER A 48 1.77 10.35 0.22
CA SER A 48 1.44 11.78 0.23
C SER A 48 0.21 12.10 -0.63
N ALA A 49 0.05 11.40 -1.77
CA ALA A 49 -1.11 11.55 -2.66
C ALA A 49 -2.40 10.99 -2.05
N MET A 50 -2.32 9.84 -1.37
CA MET A 50 -3.45 9.22 -0.66
C MET A 50 -4.01 10.10 0.47
N THR A 51 -3.15 10.92 1.09
CA THR A 51 -3.54 11.88 2.13
C THR A 51 -3.59 13.34 1.65
N HIS A 52 -3.61 13.56 0.33
CA HIS A 52 -3.54 14.90 -0.23
C HIS A 52 -4.83 15.70 0.00
N LEU A 53 -4.73 17.03 0.11
CA LEU A 53 -5.91 17.88 0.34
C LEU A 53 -6.89 17.80 -0.84
N THR A 54 -6.37 17.88 -2.06
CA THR A 54 -7.16 17.83 -3.30
C THR A 54 -7.76 16.44 -3.54
N PRO A 55 -9.10 16.31 -3.69
CA PRO A 55 -9.76 15.01 -3.83
C PRO A 55 -9.40 14.30 -5.15
N GLU A 56 -9.11 15.03 -6.22
CA GLU A 56 -8.72 14.45 -7.51
C GLU A 56 -7.37 13.73 -7.45
N VAL A 57 -6.38 14.31 -6.75
CA VAL A 57 -5.08 13.68 -6.51
C VAL A 57 -5.25 12.40 -5.68
N ARG A 58 -6.09 12.44 -4.63
CA ARG A 58 -6.44 11.26 -3.85
C ARG A 58 -7.07 10.16 -4.71
N ALA A 59 -8.00 10.51 -5.59
CA ALA A 59 -8.69 9.55 -6.45
C ALA A 59 -7.74 8.80 -7.39
N ASP A 60 -6.68 9.45 -7.89
CA ASP A 60 -5.68 8.81 -8.76
C ASP A 60 -4.54 8.12 -8.01
N SER A 61 -4.33 8.41 -6.72
CA SER A 61 -3.19 7.93 -5.94
C SER A 61 -3.00 6.40 -5.98
N THR A 62 -4.10 5.63 -5.87
CA THR A 62 -4.02 4.17 -5.86
C THR A 62 -3.70 3.57 -7.23
N ARG A 63 -3.82 4.31 -8.33
CA ARG A 63 -3.39 3.84 -9.67
C ARG A 63 -1.88 3.67 -9.74
N PHE A 64 -1.15 4.56 -9.06
CA PHE A 64 0.31 4.47 -8.92
C PHE A 64 0.71 3.36 -7.95
N LEU A 65 -0.06 3.17 -6.87
CA LEU A 65 0.12 2.03 -5.96
C LEU A 65 -0.05 0.70 -6.71
N ASP A 66 -1.11 0.55 -7.49
CA ASP A 66 -1.38 -0.67 -8.26
C ASP A 66 -0.25 -1.00 -9.24
N TYR A 67 0.31 0.02 -9.90
CA TYR A 67 1.48 -0.13 -10.77
C TYR A 67 2.72 -0.59 -9.98
N LEU A 68 2.99 -0.03 -8.81
CA LEU A 68 4.12 -0.45 -7.98
C LEU A 68 3.95 -1.87 -7.43
N VAL A 69 2.72 -2.28 -7.11
CA VAL A 69 2.41 -3.65 -6.71
C VAL A 69 2.69 -4.64 -7.86
N ASP A 70 2.50 -4.24 -9.12
CA ASP A 70 2.84 -5.09 -10.28
C ASP A 70 4.35 -5.19 -10.53
N VAL A 71 5.08 -4.08 -10.32
CA VAL A 71 6.50 -3.97 -10.68
C VAL A 71 7.44 -4.40 -9.57
N ALA A 72 7.13 -4.04 -8.32
CA ALA A 72 7.97 -4.27 -7.15
C ALA A 72 7.15 -4.75 -5.94
N PRO A 73 6.38 -5.85 -6.07
CA PRO A 73 5.51 -6.36 -5.01
C PRO A 73 6.26 -6.64 -3.70
N ALA A 74 7.44 -7.27 -3.75
CA ALA A 74 8.23 -7.60 -2.58
C ALA A 74 8.66 -6.34 -1.79
N GLU A 75 9.14 -5.31 -2.47
CA GLU A 75 9.56 -4.06 -1.81
C GLU A 75 8.36 -3.30 -1.23
N VAL A 76 7.21 -3.30 -1.92
CA VAL A 76 5.97 -2.68 -1.41
C VAL A 76 5.51 -3.41 -0.14
N ALA A 77 5.43 -4.74 -0.16
CA ALA A 77 5.03 -5.56 0.98
C ALA A 77 6.00 -5.44 2.16
N ARG A 78 7.30 -5.39 1.90
CA ARG A 78 8.32 -5.33 2.93
C ARG A 78 8.40 -3.96 3.61
N LEU A 79 8.52 -2.90 2.84
CA LEU A 79 8.91 -1.58 3.35
C LEU A 79 7.72 -0.68 3.68
N SER A 80 6.57 -0.91 3.05
CA SER A 80 5.52 0.09 3.03
C SER A 80 4.13 -0.44 3.33
N PHE A 81 3.97 -1.74 3.60
CA PHE A 81 2.67 -2.38 3.74
C PHE A 81 1.79 -1.74 4.83
N LEU A 82 2.28 -1.68 6.08
CA LEU A 82 1.50 -1.12 7.18
C LEU A 82 1.22 0.37 7.01
N LYS A 83 2.18 1.12 6.47
CA LYS A 83 1.99 2.54 6.15
C LYS A 83 0.92 2.73 5.08
N THR A 84 0.90 1.86 4.07
CA THR A 84 -0.11 1.87 3.02
C THR A 84 -1.50 1.54 3.58
N LEU A 85 -1.62 0.55 4.47
CA LEU A 85 -2.86 0.28 5.21
C LEU A 85 -3.33 1.49 6.00
N ASN A 86 -2.43 2.15 6.73
CA ASN A 86 -2.73 3.38 7.46
C ASN A 86 -3.20 4.52 6.56
N CYS A 87 -2.76 4.59 5.30
CA CYS A 87 -3.27 5.57 4.33
C CYS A 87 -4.67 5.20 3.80
N PHE A 88 -5.03 3.91 3.75
CA PHE A 88 -6.36 3.48 3.29
C PHE A 88 -7.49 3.82 4.28
N PHE A 89 -7.26 3.76 5.60
CA PHE A 89 -8.29 4.10 6.59
C PHE A 89 -8.84 5.53 6.43
N PRO A 90 -8.00 6.58 6.40
CA PRO A 90 -8.44 7.93 6.05
C PRO A 90 -9.09 7.99 4.67
N LEU A 91 -8.53 7.27 3.68
CA LEU A 91 -9.05 7.29 2.31
C LEU A 91 -10.49 6.78 2.22
N PHE A 92 -10.88 5.81 3.05
CA PHE A 92 -12.25 5.28 3.16
C PHE A 92 -13.11 5.96 4.22
N GLY A 93 -12.53 6.82 5.06
CA GLY A 93 -13.21 7.36 6.24
C GLY A 93 -13.44 6.33 7.35
N TRP A 94 -12.66 5.24 7.38
CA TRP A 94 -12.77 4.21 8.40
C TRP A 94 -12.02 4.65 9.67
N PRO A 95 -12.66 4.60 10.85
CA PRO A 95 -12.00 4.97 12.09
C PRO A 95 -11.00 3.88 12.50
N LEU A 96 -9.74 4.29 12.67
CA LEU A 96 -8.72 3.49 13.36
C LEU A 96 -8.78 3.86 14.84
N GLU A 97 -9.03 2.88 15.71
CA GLU A 97 -9.05 3.09 17.16
C GLU A 97 -7.60 3.04 17.67
N ASP A 98 -6.97 4.21 17.76
CA ASP A 98 -5.64 4.31 18.37
C ASP A 98 -5.75 4.10 19.89
N SER A 99 -5.19 2.99 20.41
CA SER A 99 -5.09 2.69 21.86
C SER A 99 -4.17 3.64 22.65
N SER A 100 -3.79 4.80 22.11
CA SER A 100 -3.02 5.81 22.84
C SER A 100 -3.50 7.23 22.53
N ALA A 101 -3.86 7.96 23.59
CA ALA A 101 -4.41 9.31 23.58
C ALA A 101 -3.45 10.42 23.08
N THR A 102 -2.33 10.07 22.45
CA THR A 102 -1.32 11.04 21.95
C THR A 102 -1.46 11.34 20.46
N ALA A 103 -2.36 10.68 19.74
CA ALA A 103 -2.55 10.85 18.30
C ALA A 103 -3.56 11.95 17.91
N LEU A 104 -3.47 13.14 18.54
CA LEU A 104 -4.25 14.32 18.14
C LEU A 104 -4.02 14.68 16.65
N ASN A 105 -2.84 14.34 16.11
CA ASN A 105 -2.49 14.53 14.70
C ASN A 105 -3.00 13.42 13.76
N SER A 106 -3.50 12.28 14.27
CA SER A 106 -4.09 11.19 13.46
C SER A 106 -5.60 11.42 13.25
N ARG A 107 -6.29 11.92 14.29
CA ARG A 107 -7.73 12.24 14.22
C ARG A 107 -8.08 13.38 13.26
N VAL A 108 -7.22 14.38 13.11
CA VAL A 108 -7.49 15.55 12.25
C VAL A 108 -7.32 15.21 10.75
N THR A 109 -6.40 14.32 10.39
CA THR A 109 -6.19 13.83 9.01
C THR A 109 -7.27 12.82 8.56
N LEU A 110 -7.83 12.03 9.49
CA LEU A 110 -8.95 11.12 9.18
C LEU A 110 -10.22 11.88 8.71
N ALA A 111 -10.49 13.07 9.25
CA ALA A 111 -11.68 13.85 8.92
C ALA A 111 -11.65 14.48 7.51
N ALA A 112 -10.49 14.89 7.01
CA ALA A 112 -10.35 15.49 5.68
C ALA A 112 -10.30 14.43 4.55
N SER A 113 -9.70 13.26 4.84
CA SER A 113 -9.56 12.18 3.86
C SER A 113 -10.87 11.46 3.53
N ALA A 114 -11.80 11.40 4.49
CA ALA A 114 -13.15 10.87 4.30
C ALA A 114 -13.98 11.64 3.26
N VAL A 115 -13.60 12.87 2.90
CA VAL A 115 -14.36 13.71 1.97
C VAL A 115 -14.33 13.19 0.52
N THR A 116 -13.32 12.39 0.11
CA THR A 116 -13.24 11.85 -1.26
C THR A 116 -14.10 10.60 -1.48
N THR A 117 -14.30 9.75 -0.46
CA THR A 117 -15.00 8.46 -0.63
C THR A 117 -16.15 8.22 0.36
N GLY A 118 -16.15 8.94 1.49
CA GLY A 118 -17.06 8.74 2.62
C GLY A 118 -18.35 9.55 2.52
N LEU A 119 -18.45 10.44 1.53
CA LEU A 119 -19.67 11.19 1.27
C LEU A 119 -20.12 10.89 -0.15
N SER A 120 -21.33 10.35 -0.27
CA SER A 120 -22.06 9.96 -1.47
C SER A 120 -22.30 11.10 -2.48
N PHE A 121 -21.29 11.87 -2.85
CA PHE A 121 -21.38 12.97 -3.80
C PHE A 121 -20.99 12.50 -5.20
N GLY A 122 -21.98 11.88 -5.87
CA GLY A 122 -21.96 11.67 -7.32
C GLY A 122 -21.17 10.45 -7.82
N ALA A 123 -21.36 10.14 -9.10
CA ALA A 123 -20.84 8.95 -9.76
C ALA A 123 -19.29 8.86 -9.79
N LYS A 124 -18.59 10.00 -9.67
CA LYS A 124 -17.11 10.04 -9.65
C LYS A 124 -16.55 9.53 -8.32
N ALA A 125 -17.14 9.92 -7.19
CA ALA A 125 -16.72 9.47 -5.86
C ALA A 125 -16.96 7.97 -5.66
N SER A 126 -18.09 7.45 -6.16
CA SER A 126 -18.36 6.00 -6.11
C SER A 126 -17.38 5.21 -6.95
N LYS A 127 -16.99 5.71 -8.13
CA LYS A 127 -15.95 5.11 -8.97
C LYS A 127 -14.59 5.11 -8.27
N ALA A 128 -14.20 6.23 -7.64
CA ALA A 128 -12.96 6.32 -6.87
C ALA A 128 -12.93 5.33 -5.70
N LYS A 129 -14.05 5.20 -4.96
CA LYS A 129 -14.18 4.19 -3.89
C LYS A 129 -13.98 2.77 -4.42
N ILE A 130 -14.56 2.44 -5.57
CA ILE A 130 -14.38 1.13 -6.22
C ILE A 130 -12.91 0.91 -6.58
N THR A 131 -12.24 1.88 -7.21
CA THR A 131 -10.82 1.74 -7.59
C THR A 131 -9.92 1.59 -6.37
N HIS A 132 -10.20 2.31 -5.28
CA HIS A 132 -9.45 2.14 -4.04
C HIS A 132 -9.68 0.78 -3.38
N LEU A 133 -10.92 0.26 -3.38
CA LEU A 133 -11.21 -1.08 -2.87
C LEU A 133 -10.53 -2.18 -3.69
N GLN A 134 -10.49 -2.03 -5.03
CA GLN A 134 -9.76 -2.96 -5.91
C GLN A 134 -8.26 -2.93 -5.63
N SER A 135 -7.70 -1.74 -5.40
CA SER A 135 -6.30 -1.57 -5.03
C SER A 135 -5.97 -2.20 -3.67
N LEU A 136 -6.87 -2.05 -2.68
CA LEU A 136 -6.73 -2.70 -1.38
C LEU A 136 -6.78 -4.23 -1.51
N ASP A 137 -7.72 -4.77 -2.29
CA ASP A 137 -7.84 -6.21 -2.56
C ASP A 137 -6.56 -6.76 -3.20
N LYS A 138 -6.03 -6.04 -4.19
CA LYS A 138 -4.77 -6.38 -4.86
C LYS A 138 -3.57 -6.35 -3.91
N LEU A 139 -3.46 -5.31 -3.09
CA LEU A 139 -2.39 -5.17 -2.09
C LEU A 139 -2.43 -6.31 -1.08
N LEU A 140 -3.61 -6.62 -0.53
CA LEU A 140 -3.77 -7.69 0.46
C LEU A 140 -3.49 -9.06 -0.15
N SER A 141 -4.04 -9.33 -1.34
CA SER A 141 -3.80 -10.59 -2.05
C SER A 141 -2.32 -10.80 -2.34
N MET A 142 -1.60 -9.75 -2.75
CA MET A 142 -0.15 -9.84 -3.00
C MET A 142 0.66 -9.98 -1.70
N ALA A 143 0.39 -9.15 -0.70
CA ALA A 143 1.22 -9.09 0.51
C ALA A 143 1.05 -10.32 1.43
N LEU A 144 -0.06 -11.03 1.29
CA LEU A 144 -0.42 -12.22 2.07
C LEU A 144 -0.25 -13.53 1.32
N ASP A 145 0.14 -13.48 0.04
CA ASP A 145 0.41 -14.68 -0.74
C ASP A 145 1.69 -15.38 -0.26
N SER A 146 1.55 -16.62 0.22
CA SER A 146 2.68 -17.44 0.66
C SER A 146 3.57 -17.89 -0.50
N ALA A 147 3.06 -17.91 -1.74
CA ALA A 147 3.83 -18.29 -2.92
C ALA A 147 5.02 -17.34 -3.18
N TRP A 148 4.91 -16.07 -2.75
CA TRP A 148 6.00 -15.10 -2.80
C TRP A 148 7.09 -15.34 -1.76
N ALA A 149 6.73 -15.90 -0.60
CA ALA A 149 7.69 -16.20 0.46
C ALA A 149 8.54 -17.45 0.15
N GLU A 150 8.00 -18.38 -0.62
CA GLU A 150 8.61 -19.70 -0.86
C GLU A 150 9.36 -19.80 -2.20
N SER A 151 9.25 -18.84 -3.11
CA SER A 151 9.90 -18.87 -4.43
C SER A 151 11.44 -18.93 -4.38
N ASN A 152 12.05 -18.58 -3.24
CA ASN A 152 13.49 -18.74 -2.99
C ASN A 152 13.91 -20.10 -2.44
N SER A 153 12.97 -21.01 -2.15
CA SER A 153 13.26 -22.40 -1.75
C SER A 153 13.48 -23.28 -2.98
N SER A 154 14.42 -22.87 -3.85
CA SER A 154 14.97 -23.76 -4.86
C SER A 154 15.50 -25.01 -4.15
N ALA A 155 15.09 -26.20 -4.59
CA ALA A 155 15.53 -27.49 -4.05
C ALA A 155 17.07 -27.55 -4.04
N CYS A 156 17.66 -27.18 -2.91
CA CYS A 156 19.09 -26.98 -2.80
C CYS A 156 19.73 -28.30 -2.37
N LEU A 157 20.84 -28.68 -3.02
CA LEU A 157 21.72 -29.76 -2.56
C LEU A 157 22.47 -29.40 -1.25
N PHE A 158 22.27 -28.17 -0.75
CA PHE A 158 22.93 -27.59 0.41
C PHE A 158 21.96 -27.35 1.57
N HIS A 159 22.50 -26.95 2.73
CA HIS A 159 21.72 -26.69 3.95
C HIS A 159 20.55 -25.73 3.68
N PRO A 160 19.36 -25.93 4.28
CA PRO A 160 18.18 -25.09 4.04
C PRO A 160 18.43 -23.57 4.21
N ASP A 161 19.35 -23.20 5.11
CA ASP A 161 19.70 -21.80 5.39
C ASP A 161 20.79 -21.21 4.46
N THR A 162 21.28 -21.96 3.47
CA THR A 162 22.37 -21.49 2.60
C THR A 162 22.02 -20.16 1.92
N SER A 163 20.75 -19.98 1.52
CA SER A 163 20.25 -18.75 0.91
C SER A 163 20.44 -17.50 1.77
N LYS A 164 20.46 -17.62 3.10
CA LYS A 164 20.66 -16.50 4.04
C LYS A 164 22.10 -15.97 4.04
N PHE A 165 23.06 -16.75 3.54
CA PHE A 165 24.48 -16.39 3.50
C PHE A 165 24.95 -15.97 2.08
N LEU A 166 24.04 -15.95 1.11
CA LEU A 166 24.32 -15.48 -0.24
C LEU A 166 24.05 -13.98 -0.37
N LEU A 167 24.58 -13.38 -1.43
CA LEU A 167 24.23 -12.00 -1.78
C LEU A 167 22.74 -11.95 -2.13
N THR A 168 22.02 -11.02 -1.49
CA THR A 168 20.60 -10.80 -1.73
C THR A 168 20.37 -10.15 -3.09
N GLU A 169 19.32 -10.57 -3.78
CA GLU A 169 18.90 -9.98 -5.06
C GLU A 169 18.14 -8.66 -4.89
N THR A 170 17.64 -8.39 -3.67
CA THR A 170 16.92 -7.16 -3.35
C THR A 170 17.85 -5.95 -3.31
N PRO A 171 17.45 -4.77 -3.82
CA PRO A 171 18.27 -3.56 -3.79
C PRO A 171 18.62 -3.03 -2.39
N THR A 172 17.80 -3.31 -1.37
CA THR A 172 17.94 -2.72 -0.02
C THR A 172 17.79 -3.73 1.14
N PRO A 173 18.64 -4.76 1.22
CA PRO A 173 18.47 -5.91 2.12
C PRO A 173 18.55 -5.55 3.61
N TYR A 174 19.38 -4.58 3.98
CA TYR A 174 19.63 -4.20 5.38
C TYR A 174 18.90 -2.93 5.80
N LEU A 175 17.93 -2.48 5.01
CA LEU A 175 17.19 -1.24 5.31
C LEU A 175 16.40 -1.33 6.62
N SER A 176 15.93 -2.54 6.98
CA SER A 176 15.24 -2.83 8.24
C SER A 176 16.07 -2.56 9.49
N LEU A 177 17.40 -2.57 9.39
CA LEU A 177 18.30 -2.34 10.52
C LEU A 177 18.46 -0.86 10.87
N GLU A 178 18.02 0.05 10.00
CA GLU A 178 18.07 1.51 10.19
C GLU A 178 19.45 2.10 10.57
N LEU A 179 20.56 1.38 10.33
CA LEU A 179 21.91 1.76 10.82
C LEU A 179 22.39 3.14 10.36
N PHE A 180 21.89 3.62 9.22
CA PHE A 180 22.29 4.88 8.58
C PHE A 180 21.19 5.93 8.60
N THR A 181 20.12 5.74 9.38
CA THR A 181 19.06 6.75 9.52
C THR A 181 19.40 7.66 10.69
N SER A 182 19.24 8.98 10.50
CA SER A 182 19.55 9.96 11.56
C SER A 182 18.52 9.96 12.71
N LYS A 183 17.39 9.30 12.52
CA LYS A 183 16.29 9.18 13.49
C LYS A 183 15.72 7.78 13.34
N ALA A 184 15.49 7.08 14.46
CA ALA A 184 14.69 5.86 14.48
C ALA A 184 13.39 6.16 13.72
N SER A 185 13.24 5.55 12.56
CA SER A 185 12.15 5.89 11.68
C SER A 185 10.90 5.17 12.19
N GLN A 186 9.72 5.77 12.06
CA GLN A 186 8.47 5.04 12.32
C GLN A 186 8.15 4.04 11.19
N ILE A 187 9.14 3.63 10.39
CA ILE A 187 8.94 2.62 9.36
C ILE A 187 8.92 1.28 10.09
N THR A 188 7.73 0.83 10.45
CA THR A 188 7.53 -0.57 10.82
C THR A 188 7.73 -1.41 9.57
N VAL A 189 8.97 -1.83 9.34
CA VAL A 189 9.31 -2.73 8.24
C VAL A 189 8.72 -4.10 8.57
N THR A 190 7.98 -4.66 7.62
CA THR A 190 7.36 -5.97 7.74
C THR A 190 7.98 -6.92 6.73
N GLU A 191 9.19 -7.39 7.01
CA GLU A 191 9.94 -8.28 6.12
C GLU A 191 9.24 -9.62 5.95
N ASP A 192 8.82 -10.21 7.06
CA ASP A 192 8.22 -11.52 7.04
C ASP A 192 6.69 -11.49 6.87
N LEU A 193 6.18 -12.52 6.21
CA LEU A 193 4.74 -12.73 6.06
C LEU A 193 4.07 -12.88 7.43
N ASN A 194 4.72 -13.57 8.36
CA ASN A 194 4.20 -13.76 9.72
C ASN A 194 4.04 -12.43 10.45
N ASP A 195 4.98 -11.50 10.30
CA ASP A 195 4.89 -10.16 10.90
C ASP A 195 3.75 -9.34 10.30
N ARG A 196 3.56 -9.44 8.97
CA ARG A 196 2.42 -8.81 8.29
C ARG A 196 1.08 -9.37 8.81
N VAL A 197 0.95 -10.69 8.88
CA VAL A 197 -0.27 -11.35 9.37
C VAL A 197 -0.52 -11.01 10.83
N ALA A 198 0.50 -11.03 11.69
CA ALA A 198 0.39 -10.68 13.10
C ALA A 198 -0.02 -9.21 13.29
N ALA A 199 0.54 -8.28 12.51
CA ALA A 199 0.15 -6.88 12.53
C ALA A 199 -1.31 -6.68 12.08
N ILE A 200 -1.75 -7.38 11.04
CA ILE A 200 -3.16 -7.37 10.61
C ILE A 200 -4.07 -7.87 11.71
N LYS A 201 -3.80 -9.06 12.26
CA LYS A 201 -4.63 -9.68 13.31
C LYS A 201 -4.76 -8.81 14.56
N SER A 202 -3.66 -8.21 15.00
CA SER A 202 -3.62 -7.42 16.23
C SER A 202 -4.27 -6.04 16.11
N THR A 203 -3.99 -5.32 15.02
CA THR A 203 -4.30 -3.87 14.93
C THR A 203 -5.39 -3.55 13.92
N TYR A 204 -5.40 -4.24 12.77
CA TYR A 204 -6.20 -3.82 11.63
C TYR A 204 -7.46 -4.66 11.40
N LEU A 205 -7.51 -5.90 11.90
CA LEU A 205 -8.58 -6.85 11.61
C LEU A 205 -9.98 -6.31 11.97
N ILE A 206 -10.13 -5.78 13.18
CA ILE A 206 -11.43 -5.30 13.67
C ILE A 206 -11.90 -4.06 12.88
N PRO A 207 -11.09 -2.98 12.73
CA PRO A 207 -11.47 -1.84 11.91
C PRO A 207 -11.76 -2.20 10.44
N LEU A 208 -10.98 -3.13 9.88
CA LEU A 208 -11.09 -3.56 8.49
C LEU A 208 -12.38 -4.35 8.25
N LYS A 209 -12.70 -5.35 9.08
CA LYS A 209 -13.97 -6.10 8.98
C LYS A 209 -15.17 -5.15 9.11
N ARG A 210 -15.14 -4.21 10.06
CA ARG A 210 -16.18 -3.18 10.24
C ARG A 210 -16.40 -2.33 8.98
N GLY A 211 -15.33 -1.81 8.38
CA GLY A 211 -15.42 -0.97 7.18
C GLY A 211 -15.84 -1.74 5.91
N LEU A 212 -15.44 -3.01 5.81
CA LEU A 212 -15.84 -3.91 4.74
C LEU A 212 -17.31 -4.32 4.86
N ASP A 213 -17.82 -4.56 6.06
CA ASP A 213 -19.24 -4.85 6.31
C ASP A 213 -20.15 -3.67 5.90
N GLU A 214 -19.70 -2.43 6.16
CA GLU A 214 -20.40 -1.24 5.66
C GLU A 214 -20.40 -1.19 4.13
N SER A 215 -19.28 -1.52 3.50
CA SER A 215 -19.17 -1.58 2.04
C SER A 215 -20.01 -2.74 1.44
N LEU A 216 -20.17 -3.83 2.18
CA LEU A 216 -21.02 -4.97 1.81
C LEU A 216 -22.51 -4.59 1.82
N LYS A 217 -22.96 -3.83 2.83
CA LYS A 217 -24.34 -3.33 2.93
C LYS A 217 -24.74 -2.41 1.77
N ASN A 218 -23.79 -1.65 1.23
CA ASN A 218 -24.01 -0.78 0.06
C ASN A 218 -24.33 -1.57 -1.23
N GLY A 219 -24.01 -2.87 -1.27
CA GLY A 219 -24.32 -3.75 -2.40
C GLY A 219 -23.53 -3.45 -3.68
N GLY A 220 -23.93 -4.07 -4.79
CA GLY A 220 -23.34 -3.83 -6.11
C GLY A 220 -21.88 -4.27 -6.26
N GLN A 221 -21.13 -3.56 -7.11
CA GLN A 221 -19.70 -3.80 -7.32
C GLN A 221 -18.83 -3.61 -6.05
N PRO A 222 -18.98 -2.54 -5.24
CA PRO A 222 -18.16 -2.39 -4.04
C PRO A 222 -18.42 -3.50 -3.01
N GLY A 223 -19.66 -3.97 -2.88
CA GLY A 223 -19.97 -5.11 -2.00
C GLY A 223 -19.35 -6.44 -2.46
N ARG A 224 -19.25 -6.68 -3.78
CA ARG A 224 -18.57 -7.87 -4.32
C ARG A 224 -17.08 -7.87 -3.99
N ILE A 225 -16.41 -6.72 -4.14
CA ILE A 225 -14.98 -6.57 -3.83
C ILE A 225 -14.77 -6.72 -2.31
N ALA A 226 -15.61 -6.08 -1.50
CA ALA A 226 -15.52 -6.20 -0.05
C ALA A 226 -15.66 -7.66 0.42
N LYS A 227 -16.56 -8.43 -0.21
CA LYS A 227 -16.70 -9.86 0.07
C LYS A 227 -15.43 -10.66 -0.26
N ASN A 228 -14.74 -10.33 -1.37
CA ASN A 228 -13.48 -10.98 -1.73
C ASN A 228 -12.39 -10.71 -0.69
N ILE A 229 -12.26 -9.45 -0.28
CA ILE A 229 -11.30 -9.05 0.77
C ILE A 229 -11.61 -9.78 2.08
N LEU A 230 -12.88 -9.87 2.48
CA LEU A 230 -13.29 -10.62 3.68
C LEU A 230 -12.89 -12.10 3.59
N SER A 231 -13.08 -12.76 2.44
CA SER A 231 -12.62 -14.15 2.29
C SER A 231 -11.10 -14.30 2.41
N THR A 232 -10.32 -13.37 1.88
CA THR A 232 -8.86 -13.36 2.03
C THR A 232 -8.47 -13.19 3.50
N LEU A 233 -9.18 -12.33 4.25
CA LEU A 233 -8.91 -12.13 5.68
C LEU A 233 -9.34 -13.33 6.53
N ASP A 234 -10.47 -13.95 6.22
CA ASP A 234 -10.97 -15.12 6.94
C ASP A 234 -10.09 -16.36 6.69
N SER A 235 -9.38 -16.44 5.54
CA SER A 235 -8.37 -17.48 5.32
C SER A 235 -7.12 -17.34 6.19
N LEU A 236 -6.93 -16.19 6.86
CA LEU A 236 -5.82 -15.97 7.78
C LEU A 236 -6.12 -16.47 9.20
N ASP A 237 -7.39 -16.62 9.57
CA ASP A 237 -7.84 -17.05 10.92
C ASP A 237 -7.59 -18.55 11.14
#